data_AF-A0A9E2ZAS6-F1
#
_entry.id   AF-A0A9E2ZAS6-F1
#
_cell.length_a   1.000
_cell.length_b   1.000
_cell.length_c   1.000
_cell.angle_alpha   90.00
_cell.angle_beta   90.00
_cell.angle_gamma   90.00
#
_symmetry.space_group_name_H-M   'P 1'
#
loop_
_entity.id
_entity.type
_entity.pdbx_description
1 polymer ?
#
loop_
_entity_poly.entity_id
_entity_poly.type
_entity_poly.pdbx_seq_one_letter_code
_entity_poly.pdbx_strand_id
1 'polypeptide(L)'
;MCGLTSRDIATLATVDQVYLELTALTRLLGHHDRARFAEVLSAHPRVVFSSDLGQPDQPDIGQWLAISAGWFAEAGLAEQDVTAITRDRPSRLLAV
;
A
#
# COMPACT_ATOMS: atom_id res chain seq x y z
N MET A 1 6.16 -5.82 -12.13
CA MET A 1 7.20 -5.02 -11.43
C MET A 1 7.10 -3.59 -11.96
N CYS A 2 6.97 -2.60 -11.09
CA CYS A 2 7.03 -1.19 -11.51
C CYS A 2 8.49 -0.75 -11.40
N GLY A 3 9.05 -0.20 -12.48
CA GLY A 3 10.46 0.25 -12.54
C GLY A 3 10.69 1.62 -11.87
N LEU A 4 9.72 2.11 -11.09
CA LEU A 4 9.78 3.43 -10.47
C LEU A 4 10.59 3.37 -9.18
N THR A 5 11.57 4.24 -9.07
CA THR A 5 12.32 4.49 -7.84
C THR A 5 11.48 5.31 -6.86
N SER A 6 11.93 5.45 -5.61
CA SER A 6 11.27 6.32 -4.61
C SER A 6 11.27 7.78 -5.02
N ARG A 7 12.28 8.21 -5.78
CA ARG A 7 12.34 9.55 -6.36
C ARG A 7 11.25 9.73 -7.43
N ASP A 8 11.07 8.74 -8.28
CA ASP A 8 10.01 8.77 -9.30
C ASP A 8 8.64 8.83 -8.63
N ILE A 9 8.44 7.99 -7.60
CA ILE A 9 7.23 7.97 -6.77
C ILE A 9 6.98 9.35 -6.12
N ALA A 10 7.99 9.94 -5.49
CA ALA A 10 7.85 11.25 -4.87
C ALA A 10 7.55 12.35 -5.89
N THR A 11 8.08 12.25 -7.12
CA THR A 11 7.81 13.20 -8.21
C THR A 11 6.33 13.19 -8.61
N LEU A 12 5.68 12.01 -8.60
CA LEU A 12 4.25 11.88 -8.89
C LEU A 12 3.36 12.62 -7.87
N ALA A 13 3.88 12.94 -6.68
CA ALA A 13 3.14 13.74 -5.70
C ALA A 13 2.81 15.15 -6.18
N THR A 14 3.49 15.65 -7.23
CA THR A 14 3.20 16.94 -7.86
C THR A 14 1.91 16.95 -8.69
N VAL A 15 1.33 15.78 -8.98
CA VAL A 15 0.11 15.65 -9.76
C VAL A 15 -1.03 15.21 -8.84
N ASP A 16 -1.93 16.14 -8.50
CA ASP A 16 -2.92 15.94 -7.43
C ASP A 16 -3.92 14.81 -7.68
N GLN A 17 -4.23 14.52 -8.94
CA GLN A 17 -5.14 13.43 -9.31
C GLN A 17 -4.51 12.03 -9.29
N VAL A 18 -3.19 11.93 -9.05
CA VAL A 18 -2.48 10.64 -9.05
C VAL A 18 -2.46 10.06 -7.65
N TYR A 19 -2.94 8.83 -7.54
CA TYR A 19 -2.81 7.97 -6.38
C TYR A 19 -1.87 6.81 -6.70
N LEU A 20 -1.14 6.35 -5.68
CA LEU A 20 -0.28 5.18 -5.80
C LEU A 20 -0.93 4.04 -5.04
N GLU A 21 -1.11 2.90 -5.70
CA GLU A 21 -1.55 1.67 -5.06
C GLU A 21 -0.35 0.82 -4.68
N LEU A 22 -0.33 0.35 -3.43
CA LEU A 22 0.57 -0.68 -2.94
C LEU A 22 -0.24 -1.94 -2.65
N THR A 23 -0.09 -2.98 -3.46
CA THR A 23 -0.87 -4.21 -3.33
C THR A 23 -0.17 -5.22 -2.42
N ALA A 24 -0.94 -5.89 -1.55
CA ALA A 24 -0.46 -6.99 -0.71
C ALA A 24 0.17 -8.10 -1.54
N LEU A 25 -0.40 -8.40 -2.71
CA LEU A 25 0.09 -9.42 -3.62
C LEU A 25 1.57 -9.23 -3.98
N THR A 26 2.04 -8.00 -4.20
CA THR A 26 3.45 -7.76 -4.52
C THR A 26 4.42 -8.17 -3.41
N ARG A 27 4.00 -8.08 -2.15
CA ARG A 27 4.78 -8.57 -1.00
C ARG A 27 4.70 -10.09 -0.88
N LEU A 28 3.53 -10.68 -1.10
CA LEU A 28 3.35 -12.14 -1.09
C LEU A 28 4.17 -12.84 -2.18
N LEU A 29 4.32 -12.21 -3.35
CA LEU A 29 5.16 -12.70 -4.44
C LEU A 29 6.65 -12.39 -4.27
N GLY A 30 7.05 -11.74 -3.16
CA GLY A 30 8.44 -11.38 -2.89
C GLY A 30 9.00 -10.26 -3.78
N HIS A 31 8.16 -9.49 -4.46
CA HIS A 31 8.59 -8.34 -5.26
C HIS A 31 8.89 -7.11 -4.43
N HIS A 32 8.28 -7.00 -3.25
CA HIS A 32 8.56 -5.95 -2.27
C HIS A 32 9.06 -6.61 -0.99
N ASP A 33 10.31 -6.34 -0.64
CA ASP A 33 10.80 -6.63 0.69
C ASP A 33 10.23 -5.65 1.73
N ARG A 34 10.52 -5.91 3.00
CA ARG A 34 10.04 -5.08 4.12
C ARG A 34 10.49 -3.63 4.02
N ALA A 35 11.72 -3.38 3.59
CA ALA A 35 12.27 -2.02 3.51
C ALA A 35 11.58 -1.22 2.41
N ARG A 36 11.43 -1.83 1.24
CA ARG A 36 10.73 -1.24 0.10
C ARG A 36 9.27 -0.97 0.40
N PHE A 37 8.60 -1.86 1.14
CA PHE A 37 7.21 -1.67 1.57
C PHE A 37 7.06 -0.39 2.41
N ALA A 38 7.89 -0.21 3.44
CA ALA A 38 7.86 0.97 4.30
C ALA A 38 8.27 2.25 3.55
N GLU A 39 9.24 2.15 2.64
CA GLU A 39 9.70 3.26 1.81
C GLU A 39 8.58 3.78 0.91
N VAL A 40 7.87 2.90 0.19
CA VAL A 40 6.76 3.32 -0.69
C VAL A 40 5.64 3.99 0.09
N LEU A 41 5.31 3.49 1.28
CA LEU A 41 4.27 4.08 2.14
C LEU A 41 4.57 5.52 2.56
N SER A 42 5.85 5.87 2.71
CA SER A 42 6.28 7.23 3.09
C SER A 42 6.63 8.12 1.90
N ALA A 43 6.90 7.55 0.73
CA ALA A 43 7.35 8.29 -0.45
C ALA A 43 6.25 9.10 -1.17
N HIS A 44 4.96 8.81 -0.93
CA HIS A 44 3.87 9.52 -1.61
C HIS A 44 2.67 9.79 -0.69
N PRO A 45 2.10 11.01 -0.68
CA PRO A 45 1.05 11.39 0.26
C PRO A 45 -0.31 10.75 -0.04
N ARG A 46 -0.52 10.29 -1.27
CA ARG A 46 -1.76 9.66 -1.76
C ARG A 46 -1.56 8.17 -2.04
N VAL A 47 -0.93 7.45 -1.11
CA VAL A 47 -0.81 5.98 -1.18
C VAL A 47 -2.07 5.34 -0.65
N VAL A 48 -2.59 4.35 -1.37
CA VAL A 48 -3.65 3.43 -0.94
C VAL A 48 -3.09 2.02 -0.83
N PHE A 49 -3.61 1.25 0.12
CA PHE A 49 -3.26 -0.16 0.28
C PHE A 49 -4.44 -1.04 -0.10
N SER A 50 -4.20 -2.05 -0.93
CA SER A 50 -5.20 -3.01 -1.37
C SER A 50 -4.62 -4.43 -1.37
N SER A 51 -5.48 -5.43 -1.52
CA SER A 51 -5.05 -6.83 -1.49
C SER A 51 -4.50 -7.29 -2.86
N ASP A 52 -5.19 -6.91 -3.94
CA ASP A 52 -5.07 -7.51 -5.29
C ASP A 52 -5.11 -9.04 -5.26
N LEU A 53 -5.96 -9.59 -4.38
CA LEU A 53 -6.18 -11.03 -4.25
C LEU A 53 -7.41 -11.45 -5.07
N GLY A 54 -7.33 -12.62 -5.67
CA GLY A 54 -8.40 -13.21 -6.49
C GLY A 54 -8.12 -14.63 -6.99
N GLN A 55 -6.99 -15.23 -6.60
CA GLN A 55 -6.66 -16.62 -6.96
C GLN A 55 -7.09 -17.59 -5.85
N PRO A 56 -7.45 -18.86 -6.18
CA PRO A 56 -7.94 -19.84 -5.20
C PRO A 56 -6.98 -20.15 -4.05
N ASP A 57 -5.67 -20.09 -4.29
CA ASP A 57 -4.63 -20.42 -3.29
C ASP A 57 -4.16 -19.20 -2.48
N GLN A 58 -4.82 -18.05 -2.65
CA GLN A 58 -4.48 -16.82 -1.94
C GLN A 58 -5.24 -16.69 -0.61
N PRO A 59 -4.72 -15.88 0.33
CA PRO A 59 -5.38 -15.66 1.61
C PRO A 59 -6.84 -15.23 1.43
N ASP A 60 -7.73 -15.78 2.25
CA ASP A 60 -9.07 -15.22 2.39
C ASP A 60 -9.02 -13.81 3.02
N ILE A 61 -10.19 -13.17 3.11
CA ILE A 61 -10.29 -11.79 3.64
C ILE A 61 -9.75 -11.71 5.08
N GLY A 62 -10.08 -12.66 5.95
CA GLY A 62 -9.66 -12.65 7.35
C GLY A 62 -8.14 -12.85 7.49
N GLN A 63 -7.59 -13.78 6.72
CA GLN A 63 -6.15 -14.05 6.67
C GLN A 63 -5.39 -12.83 6.13
N TRP A 64 -5.87 -12.21 5.05
CA TRP A 64 -5.27 -10.99 4.50
C TRP A 64 -5.24 -9.85 5.53
N LEU A 65 -6.35 -9.61 6.24
CA LEU A 65 -6.41 -8.58 7.27
C LEU A 65 -5.39 -8.85 8.39
N ALA A 66 -5.28 -10.10 8.86
CA ALA A 66 -4.31 -10.47 9.89
C ALA A 66 -2.85 -10.30 9.41
N ILE A 67 -2.54 -10.75 8.20
CA ILE A 67 -1.21 -10.63 7.58
C ILE A 67 -0.81 -9.16 7.42
N SER A 68 -1.72 -8.35 6.85
CA SER A 68 -1.47 -6.93 6.61
C SER A 68 -1.30 -6.13 7.90
N ALA A 69 -2.05 -6.45 8.96
CA ALA A 69 -1.85 -5.86 10.28
C ALA A 69 -0.43 -6.12 10.82
N GLY A 70 0.08 -7.35 10.67
CA GLY A 70 1.46 -7.68 11.04
C GLY A 70 2.50 -6.87 10.26
N TRP A 71 2.27 -6.71 8.95
CA TRP A 71 3.13 -5.90 8.09
C TRP A 71 3.16 -4.40 8.46
N PHE A 72 2.03 -3.84 8.87
CA PHE A 72 1.96 -2.45 9.32
C PHE A 72 2.71 -2.26 10.64
N ALA A 73 2.53 -3.19 11.59
CA ALA A 73 3.26 -3.18 12.85
C ALA A 73 4.77 -3.30 12.63
N GLU A 74 5.20 -4.21 11.75
CA GLU A 74 6.60 -4.36 11.36
C GLU A 74 7.17 -3.11 10.68
N ALA A 75 6.37 -2.38 9.92
CA ALA A 75 6.77 -1.13 9.29
C ALA A 75 6.76 0.06 10.29
N GLY A 76 6.30 -0.14 11.52
CA GLY A 76 6.24 0.90 12.55
C GLY A 76 5.18 1.96 12.27
N LEU A 77 4.14 1.64 11.50
CA LEU A 77 3.07 2.59 11.19
C LEU A 77 2.23 2.88 12.42
N ALA A 78 1.90 4.15 12.62
CA ALA A 78 0.90 4.53 13.61
C ALA A 78 -0.51 4.16 13.10
N GLU A 79 -1.45 3.97 14.02
CA GLU A 79 -2.84 3.62 13.70
C GLU A 79 -3.50 4.62 12.73
N GLN A 80 -3.16 5.91 12.87
CA GLN A 80 -3.62 6.98 11.98
C GLN A 80 -3.10 6.82 10.54
N ASP A 81 -1.88 6.31 10.35
CA ASP A 81 -1.31 6.08 9.02
C ASP A 81 -1.95 4.86 8.36
N VAL A 82 -2.18 3.80 9.13
CA VAL A 82 -2.94 2.61 8.69
C VAL A 82 -4.34 3.01 8.26
N THR A 83 -5.03 3.82 9.08
CA THR A 83 -6.35 4.36 8.76
C THR A 83 -6.32 5.21 7.50
N ALA A 84 -5.30 6.04 7.33
CA ALA A 84 -5.15 6.89 6.16
C ALA A 84 -5.03 6.06 4.86
N ILE A 85 -4.17 5.04 4.82
CA ILE A 85 -3.93 4.23 3.60
C ILE A 85 -5.05 3.23 3.28
N THR A 86 -5.78 2.75 4.29
CA THR A 86 -6.81 1.71 4.12
C THR A 86 -8.22 2.27 4.00
N ARG A 87 -8.47 3.48 4.49
CA ARG A 87 -9.83 4.06 4.54
C ARG A 87 -9.88 5.47 3.98
N ASP A 88 -9.14 6.41 4.57
CA ASP A 88 -9.40 7.83 4.30
C ASP A 88 -8.94 8.26 2.90
N ARG A 89 -7.75 7.82 2.46
CA ARG A 89 -7.24 8.11 1.11
C ARG A 89 -8.05 7.39 0.02
N PRO A 90 -8.40 6.09 0.16
CA PRO A 90 -9.36 5.46 -0.75
C PRO A 90 -10.70 6.20 -0.81
N SER A 91 -11.23 6.64 0.34
CA SER A 91 -12.50 7.38 0.37
C SER A 91 -12.40 8.71 -0.38
N ARG A 92 -11.28 9.44 -0.25
CA ARG A 92 -11.02 10.66 -1.02
C ARG A 92 -10.82 10.42 -2.51
N LEU A 93 -10.20 9.30 -2.90
CA LEU A 93 -10.08 8.89 -4.29
C LEU A 93 -11.45 8.67 -4.94
N LEU A 94 -12.41 8.11 -4.20
CA LEU A 94 -13.75 7.80 -4.68
C LEU A 94 -14.74 8.96 -4.54
N ALA A 95 -14.42 9.99 -3.75
CA ALA A 95 -15.25 11.16 -3.57
C ALA A 95 -15.20 12.02 -4.85
N VAL A 96 -16.27 11.92 -5.64
CA VAL A 96 -16.51 12.72 -6.85
C VAL A 96 -17.11 14.07 -6.49
#